data_AF-W0EBX9-F1
#
_entry.id   AF-W0EBX9-F1
#
_cell.length_a   1.000
_cell.length_b   1.000
_cell.length_c   1.000
_cell.angle_alpha   90.00
_cell.angle_beta   90.00
_cell.angle_gamma   90.00
#
_symmetry.space_group_name_H-M   'P 1'
#
loop_
_entity.id
_entity.type
_entity.pdbx_description
1 polymer ?
#
loop_
_entity_poly.entity_id
_entity_poly.type
_entity_poly.pdbx_seq_one_letter_code
_entity_poly.pdbx_strand_id
1 'polypeptide(L)' 'MDENQKRTAEARLDKLQKELADLKLRWPAHSLKPAMLIELEDLEEEIDNLKNLLSEK' A
#
# COMPACT_ATOMS: atom_id res chain seq x y z
N MET A 1 -8.76 16.20 -9.71
CA MET A 1 -8.88 14.77 -10.08
C MET A 1 -10.21 14.56 -10.75
N ASP A 2 -10.21 14.03 -11.97
CA ASP A 2 -11.44 13.57 -12.61
C ASP A 2 -12.00 12.35 -11.88
N GLU A 3 -13.32 12.14 -11.98
CA GLU A 3 -14.01 11.04 -11.29
C GLU A 3 -13.47 9.65 -11.68
N ASN A 4 -13.02 9.51 -12.93
CA ASN A 4 -12.36 8.30 -13.42
C ASN A 4 -10.97 8.10 -12.78
N GLN A 5 -10.19 9.18 -12.64
CA GLN A 5 -8.88 9.13 -11.97
C GLN A 5 -9.01 8.75 -10.49
N LYS A 6 -10.05 9.26 -9.82
CA LYS A 6 -10.37 8.91 -8.44
C LYS A 6 -10.66 7.42 -8.30
N ARG A 7 -11.54 6.86 -9.14
CA ARG A 7 -11.84 5.41 -9.13
C ARG A 7 -10.61 4.56 -9.40
N THR A 8 -9.73 4.98 -10.32
CA THR A 8 -8.49 4.25 -10.57
C THR A 8 -7.52 4.31 -9.39
N ALA A 9 -7.44 5.44 -8.69
CA ALA A 9 -6.61 5.60 -7.49
C ALA A 9 -7.18 4.78 -6.32
N GLU A 10 -8.49 4.75 -6.14
CA GLU A 10 -9.18 3.92 -5.14
C GLU A 10 -8.96 2.42 -5.40
N ALA A 11 -9.05 1.97 -6.66
CA ALA A 11 -8.78 0.58 -7.03
C ALA A 11 -7.31 0.20 -6.80
N ARG A 12 -6.37 1.11 -7.08
CA ARG A 12 -4.94 0.89 -6.81
C ARG A 12 -4.66 0.84 -5.31
N LEU A 13 -5.30 1.71 -4.53
CA LEU A 13 -5.20 1.72 -3.08
C LEU A 13 -5.68 0.39 -2.46
N ASP A 14 -6.82 -0.14 -2.92
CA ASP A 14 -7.33 -1.45 -2.47
C ASP A 14 -6.35 -2.59 -2.81
N LYS A 15 -5.75 -2.56 -4.01
CA LYS A 15 -4.74 -3.54 -4.42
C LYS A 15 -3.51 -3.51 -3.51
N LEU A 16 -2.95 -2.33 -3.25
CA LEU A 16 -1.78 -2.16 -2.39
C LEU A 16 -2.06 -2.60 -0.95
N GLN A 17 -3.24 -2.31 -0.42
CA GLN A 17 -3.63 -2.77 0.93
C GLN A 17 -3.71 -4.30 1.02
N LYS A 18 -4.18 -4.97 -0.04
CA LYS A 18 -4.19 -6.44 -0.12
C LYS A 18 -2.77 -7.00 -0.20
N GLU A 19 -1.91 -6.40 -1.01
CA GLU A 19 -0.49 -6.79 -1.10
C GLU A 19 0.23 -6.61 0.25
N LEU A 20 -0.04 -5.52 0.96
CA LEU A 20 0.48 -5.26 2.29
C LEU A 20 0.02 -6.30 3.31
N ALA A 21 -1.28 -6.65 3.29
CA ALA A 21 -1.84 -7.66 4.19
C ALA A 21 -1.25 -9.05 3.92
N ASP A 22 -1.10 -9.42 2.64
CA ASP A 22 -0.46 -10.68 2.25
C ASP A 22 1.02 -10.73 2.64
N LEU A 23 1.76 -9.63 2.43
CA LEU A 23 3.14 -9.51 2.86
C LEU A 23 3.27 -9.72 4.36
N LYS A 24 2.45 -9.03 5.17
CA LYS A 24 2.40 -9.16 6.64
C LYS A 24 2.02 -10.58 7.08
N LEU A 25 1.13 -11.27 6.35
CA LEU A 25 0.75 -12.65 6.64
C LEU A 25 1.92 -13.62 6.43
N ARG A 26 2.77 -13.37 5.44
CA ARG A 26 3.96 -14.17 5.14
C ARG A 26 5.15 -13.87 6.05
N TRP A 27 5.00 -13.00 7.05
CA TRP A 27 6.11 -12.62 7.91
C TRP A 27 6.59 -13.78 8.80
N PRO A 28 7.89 -14.12 8.75
CA PRO A 28 8.47 -15.11 9.62
C PRO A 28 8.52 -14.60 11.08
N ALA A 29 8.02 -15.41 12.02
CA ALA A 29 7.88 -15.03 13.44
C ALA A 29 9.18 -14.63 14.16
N HIS A 30 10.35 -15.04 13.63
CA HIS A 30 11.63 -14.85 14.30
C HIS A 30 12.74 -14.28 13.42
N SER A 31 12.48 -13.99 12.13
CA SER A 31 13.56 -13.53 11.23
C SER A 31 13.01 -12.72 10.06
N LEU A 32 12.59 -11.49 10.36
CA LEU A 32 12.15 -10.56 9.33
C LEU A 32 13.34 -10.17 8.45
N LYS A 33 13.25 -10.46 7.15
CA LYS A 33 14.32 -10.12 6.21
C LYS A 33 14.31 -8.62 5.93
N PRO A 34 15.46 -7.95 5.83
CA PRO A 34 15.52 -6.53 5.45
C PRO A 34 14.78 -6.23 4.14
N ALA A 35 14.82 -7.14 3.18
CA ALA A 35 14.06 -7.00 1.93
C ALA A 35 12.53 -6.94 2.15
N MET A 36 11.99 -7.68 3.12
CA MET A 36 10.55 -7.63 3.44
C MET A 36 10.16 -6.36 4.21
N LEU A 37 11.11 -5.77 4.94
CA LEU A 37 10.91 -4.46 5.58
C LEU A 37 10.89 -3.34 4.54
N ILE A 38 11.83 -3.36 3.60
CA ILE A 38 11.86 -2.38 2.51
C ILE A 38 10.57 -2.48 1.67
N GLU A 39 10.16 -3.70 1.30
CA GLU A 39 8.90 -3.91 0.56
C GLU A 39 7.68 -3.44 1.36
N LEU A 40 7.69 -3.61 2.69
CA LEU A 40 6.64 -3.08 3.56
C LEU A 40 6.63 -1.54 3.53
N GLU A 41 7.77 -0.91 3.75
CA GLU A 41 7.91 0.55 3.80
C GLU A 41 7.47 1.18 2.47
N ASP A 42 7.88 0.61 1.34
CA ASP A 42 7.48 1.05 0.00
C ASP A 42 5.95 0.96 -0.20
N LEU A 43 5.33 -0.16 0.21
CA LEU A 43 3.88 -0.35 0.13
C LEU A 43 3.13 0.62 1.05
N GLU A 44 3.61 0.84 2.27
CA GLU A 44 3.00 1.76 3.22
C GLU A 44 3.11 3.22 2.75
N GLU A 45 4.25 3.62 2.18
CA GLU A 45 4.47 4.95 1.59
C GLU A 45 3.55 5.18 0.37
N GLU A 46 3.43 4.21 -0.56
CA GLU A 46 2.55 4.37 -1.73
C GLU A 46 1.07 4.45 -1.33
N ILE A 47 0.66 3.68 -0.31
CA ILE A 47 -0.68 3.77 0.29
C ILE A 47 -0.93 5.15 0.90
N ASP A 48 0.02 5.68 1.66
CA ASP A 48 -0.11 6.99 2.31
C ASP A 48 -0.22 8.11 1.26
N ASN A 49 0.66 8.08 0.25
CA ASN A 49 0.62 9.01 -0.87
C ASN A 49 -0.72 9.00 -1.61
N LEU A 50 -1.28 7.82 -1.90
CA LEU A 50 -2.58 7.70 -2.54
C LEU A 50 -3.72 8.17 -1.63
N LYS A 51 -3.65 7.91 -0.32
CA LYS A 51 -4.62 8.41 0.65
C LYS A 51 -4.58 9.92 0.74
N ASN A 52 -3.39 10.53 0.83
CA ASN A 52 -3.21 11.97 0.84
C ASN A 52 -3.82 12.58 -0.43
N LEU A 53 -3.49 12.04 -1.60
CA LEU A 53 -4.04 12.47 -2.88
C LEU A 53 -5.58 12.34 -2.99
N LEU A 54 -6.17 11.34 -2.33
CA LEU A 54 -7.62 11.14 -2.29
C LEU A 54 -8.31 12.00 -1.21
N SER A 55 -7.58 12.40 -0.17
CA SER A 55 -8.07 13.16 0.99
C SER A 55 -7.88 14.68 0.86
N GLU A 56 -6.86 15.13 0.12
CA GLU A 56 -6.69 16.52 -0.31
C GLU A 56 -7.77 16.83 -1.34
N LYS A 57 -8.93 17.27 -0.85
CA LYS A 57 -10.15 17.48 -1.61
C LYS A 57 -10.81 18.80 -1.24
#